data_AF-D6MMP8-F1
#
_entry.id   AF-D6MMP8-F1
#
_cell.length_a   1.000
_cell.length_b   1.000
_cell.length_c   1.000
_cell.angle_alpha   90.00
_cell.angle_beta   90.00
_cell.angle_gamma   90.00
#
_symmetry.space_group_name_H-M   'P 1'
#
loop_
_entity.id
_entity.type
_entity.pdbx_description
1 polymer ?
#
loop_
_entity_poly.entity_id
_entity_poly.type
_entity_poly.pdbx_seq_one_letter_code
_entity_poly.pdbx_strand_id
1 'polypeptide(L)'
;SSRKFLESVMDSEILSILCQQSRGKEDVQKHLNLLKERVLRVFKTLKVPTGKQSNLKNVLSFQVAQEQMLEKNETALVQLQEEINEAEKSAEHAEETMLSLQHDIQVLKSQLEEEEKKARKLFWDSETKELHLPELPKCSLQAPTLQEEILMVKNQKGLLEDMNTIQQSADMRNMLTFI
;
A
#
# COMPACT_ATOMS: atom_id res chain seq x y z
N SER A 1 -12.70 20.98 57.14
CA SER A 1 -11.45 20.98 57.93
C SER A 1 -11.54 19.99 59.06
N SER A 2 -10.51 19.17 59.26
CA SER A 2 -10.42 18.10 60.27
C SER A 2 -10.79 18.53 61.70
N ARG A 3 -10.57 19.79 62.07
CA ARG A 3 -10.99 20.36 63.37
C ARG A 3 -12.50 20.39 63.57
N LYS A 4 -13.25 20.87 62.56
CA LYS A 4 -14.71 20.92 62.61
C LYS A 4 -15.31 19.51 62.67
N PHE A 5 -14.66 18.56 61.99
CA PHE A 5 -15.05 17.15 62.04
C PHE A 5 -14.84 16.56 63.45
N LEU A 6 -13.66 16.75 64.04
CA LEU A 6 -13.37 16.27 65.39
C LEU A 6 -14.32 16.87 66.44
N GLU A 7 -14.60 18.16 66.34
CA GLU A 7 -15.56 18.84 67.21
C GLU A 7 -16.96 18.25 67.07
N SER A 8 -17.42 18.02 65.83
CA SER A 8 -18.70 17.37 65.56
C SER A 8 -18.78 15.93 66.09
N VAL A 9 -17.69 15.17 66.03
CA VAL A 9 -17.64 13.80 66.60
C VAL A 9 -17.73 13.86 68.12
N MET A 10 -16.99 14.76 68.77
CA MET A 10 -17.07 14.95 70.23
C MET A 10 -18.48 15.37 70.66
N ASP A 11 -19.13 16.28 69.93
CA ASP A 11 -20.51 16.69 70.23
C ASP A 11 -21.49 15.54 70.07
N SER A 12 -21.32 14.70 69.05
CA SER A 12 -22.14 13.51 68.85
C SER A 12 -21.95 12.48 69.98
N GLU A 13 -20.73 12.26 70.44
CA GLU A 13 -20.44 11.35 71.56
C GLU A 13 -20.99 11.88 72.88
N ILE A 14 -20.85 13.18 73.15
CA ILE A 14 -21.44 13.83 74.33
C ILE A 14 -22.96 13.65 74.31
N LEU A 15 -23.61 13.87 73.17
CA LEU A 15 -25.05 13.66 73.03
C LEU A 15 -25.43 12.19 73.26
N SER A 16 -24.66 11.23 72.73
CA SER A 16 -24.87 9.80 72.93
C SER A 16 -24.83 9.42 74.42
N ILE A 17 -23.83 9.91 75.16
CA ILE A 17 -23.68 9.68 76.60
C ILE A 17 -24.84 10.30 77.39
N LEU A 18 -25.24 11.53 77.05
CA LEU A 18 -26.35 12.22 77.71
C LEU A 18 -27.72 11.55 77.45
N CYS A 19 -27.88 10.90 76.30
CA CYS A 19 -29.07 10.11 75.98
C CYS A 19 -29.16 8.82 76.82
N GLN A 20 -28.02 8.19 77.13
CA GLN A 20 -27.96 6.95 77.93
C GLN A 20 -28.12 7.19 79.43
N GLN A 21 -27.85 8.40 79.91
CA GLN A 21 -27.88 8.73 81.34
C GLN A 21 -29.29 9.11 81.81
N SER A 22 -29.80 8.52 82.90
CA SER A 22 -31.17 8.76 83.39
C SER A 22 -31.29 9.86 84.46
N ARG A 23 -30.20 10.20 85.18
CA ARG A 23 -30.15 11.23 86.23
C ARG A 23 -28.83 12.01 86.20
N GLY A 24 -28.84 13.29 86.61
CA GLY A 24 -27.62 14.12 86.70
C GLY A 24 -27.04 14.57 85.36
N LYS A 25 -27.88 14.67 84.31
CA LYS A 25 -27.46 15.03 82.94
C LYS A 25 -26.72 16.37 82.87
N GLU A 26 -27.15 17.35 83.66
CA GLU A 26 -26.60 18.70 83.61
C GLU A 26 -25.15 18.77 84.11
N ASP A 27 -24.84 18.06 85.20
CA ASP A 27 -23.48 18.01 85.76
C ASP A 27 -22.54 17.23 84.83
N VAL A 28 -23.01 16.11 84.28
CA VAL A 28 -22.26 15.33 83.30
C VAL A 28 -21.99 16.15 82.04
N GLN A 29 -22.98 16.87 81.52
CA GLN A 29 -22.80 17.77 80.38
C GLN A 29 -21.76 18.86 80.66
N LYS A 30 -21.79 19.48 81.85
CA LYS A 30 -20.79 20.49 82.26
C LYS A 30 -19.37 19.91 82.27
N HIS A 31 -19.19 18.72 82.84
CA HIS A 31 -17.89 18.05 82.89
C HIS A 31 -17.39 17.63 81.50
N LEU A 32 -18.27 17.08 80.66
CA LEU A 32 -17.94 16.66 79.30
C LEU A 32 -17.58 17.85 78.41
N ASN A 33 -18.30 18.97 78.52
CA ASN A 33 -17.98 20.20 77.79
C ASN A 33 -16.63 20.79 78.24
N LEU A 34 -16.33 20.75 79.54
CA LEU A 34 -15.03 21.21 80.05
C LEU A 34 -13.88 20.32 79.56
N LEU A 35 -14.13 19.01 79.44
CA LEU A 35 -13.18 18.08 78.84
C LEU A 35 -12.99 18.35 77.34
N LYS A 36 -14.08 18.54 76.58
CA LYS A 36 -14.06 18.94 75.16
C LYS A 36 -13.17 20.17 74.96
N GLU A 37 -13.39 21.23 75.74
CA GLU A 37 -12.60 22.47 75.64
C GLU A 37 -11.11 22.27 75.94
N ARG A 38 -10.77 21.46 76.95
CA ARG A 38 -9.36 21.12 77.27
C ARG A 38 -8.70 20.38 76.11
N VAL A 39 -9.39 19.39 75.56
CA VAL A 39 -8.90 18.57 74.46
C VAL A 39 -8.70 19.41 73.20
N LEU A 40 -9.69 20.25 72.84
CA LEU A 40 -9.59 21.17 71.71
C LEU A 40 -8.43 22.16 71.87
N ARG A 41 -8.15 22.63 73.09
CA ARG A 41 -7.00 23.49 73.38
C ARG A 41 -5.67 22.78 73.11
N VAL A 42 -5.53 21.53 73.53
CA VAL A 42 -4.33 20.72 73.26
C VAL A 42 -4.13 20.52 71.76
N PHE A 43 -5.20 20.23 71.01
CA PHE A 43 -5.14 20.09 69.56
C PHE A 43 -4.81 21.39 68.82
N LYS A 44 -5.09 22.57 69.40
CA LYS A 44 -4.64 23.87 68.85
C LYS A 44 -3.13 24.06 68.99
N THR A 45 -2.54 23.56 70.08
CA THR A 45 -1.10 23.67 70.37
C THR A 45 -0.26 22.54 69.79
N LEU A 46 -0.90 21.44 69.37
CA LEU A 46 -0.22 20.29 68.78
C LEU A 46 0.37 20.66 67.42
N LYS A 47 1.70 20.77 67.33
CA LYS A 47 2.41 20.92 66.06
C LYS A 47 2.27 19.63 65.26
N VAL A 48 1.38 19.62 64.28
CA VAL A 48 1.32 18.53 63.31
C VAL A 48 2.51 18.66 62.36
N PRO A 49 3.26 17.58 62.08
CA PRO A 49 4.37 17.62 61.12
C PRO A 49 3.87 18.03 59.73
N THR A 50 4.23 19.22 59.27
CA THR A 50 3.94 19.73 57.92
C THR A 50 4.69 18.98 56.82
N GLY A 51 5.72 18.20 57.18
CA GLY A 51 6.60 17.51 56.24
C GLY A 51 5.95 16.47 55.32
N LYS A 52 4.71 16.02 55.60
CA LYS A 52 3.96 15.11 54.72
C LYS A 52 3.00 15.83 53.75
N GLN A 53 2.74 17.13 53.92
CA GLN A 53 1.79 17.86 53.06
C GLN A 53 2.40 18.28 51.71
N SER A 54 3.73 18.51 51.65
CA SER A 54 4.43 18.74 50.37
C SER A 54 4.28 17.55 49.42
N ASN A 55 4.37 16.32 49.95
CA ASN A 55 4.14 15.11 49.18
C ASN A 55 2.73 15.03 48.61
N LEU A 56 1.72 15.50 49.34
CA LEU A 56 0.32 15.54 48.86
C LEU A 56 0.13 16.57 47.74
N LYS A 57 0.85 17.69 47.75
CA LYS A 57 0.84 18.64 46.64
C LYS A 57 1.40 18.01 45.35
N ASN A 58 2.45 17.19 45.49
CA ASN A 58 3.03 16.46 44.35
C ASN A 58 2.04 15.41 43.80
N VAL A 59 1.26 14.75 44.66
CA VAL A 59 0.23 13.78 44.24
C VAL A 59 -0.79 14.42 43.30
N LEU A 60 -1.27 15.64 43.60
CA LEU A 60 -2.21 16.33 42.72
C LEU A 60 -1.59 16.66 41.35
N SER A 61 -0.34 17.13 41.31
CA SER A 61 0.34 17.36 40.03
C SER A 61 0.58 16.08 39.24
N PHE A 62 0.87 14.96 39.92
CA PHE A 62 1.00 13.66 39.27
C PHE A 62 -0.34 13.19 38.71
N GLN A 63 -1.44 13.38 39.43
CA GLN A 63 -2.78 13.03 38.95
C GLN A 63 -3.12 13.80 37.67
N VAL A 64 -2.94 15.13 37.67
CA VAL A 64 -3.23 15.95 36.48
C VAL A 64 -2.35 15.56 35.29
N ALA A 65 -1.06 15.29 35.52
CA ALA A 65 -0.17 14.81 34.46
C ALA A 65 -0.58 13.44 33.92
N GLN A 66 -1.06 12.55 34.80
CA GLN A 66 -1.56 11.22 34.42
C GLN A 66 -2.86 11.32 33.60
N GLU A 67 -3.79 12.17 34.01
CA GLU A 67 -5.04 12.43 33.26
C GLU A 67 -4.74 12.98 31.86
N GLN A 68 -3.83 13.95 31.75
CA GLN A 68 -3.39 14.48 30.44
C GLN A 68 -2.70 13.42 29.57
N MET A 69 -1.91 12.53 30.16
CA MET A 69 -1.32 11.41 29.44
C MET A 69 -2.37 10.42 28.96
N LEU A 70 -3.39 10.16 29.78
CA LEU A 70 -4.48 9.25 29.44
C LEU A 70 -5.28 9.81 28.27
N GLU A 71 -5.65 11.09 28.31
CA GLU A 71 -6.37 11.77 27.23
C GLU A 71 -5.59 11.70 25.91
N LYS A 72 -4.27 12.00 25.94
CA LYS A 72 -3.41 11.88 24.76
C LYS A 72 -3.36 10.45 24.24
N ASN A 73 -3.25 9.46 25.12
CA ASN A 73 -3.22 8.06 24.73
C ASN A 73 -4.55 7.64 24.07
N GLU A 74 -5.67 8.07 24.63
CA GLU A 74 -7.00 7.82 24.05
C GLU A 74 -7.13 8.43 22.65
N THR A 75 -6.69 9.68 22.45
CA THR A 75 -6.67 10.28 21.11
C THR A 75 -5.76 9.55 20.13
N ALA A 76 -4.59 9.08 20.58
CA ALA A 76 -3.66 8.31 19.74
C ALA A 76 -4.24 6.93 19.38
N LEU A 77 -4.95 6.28 20.30
CA LEU A 77 -5.63 5.02 20.02
C LEU A 77 -6.72 5.18 18.96
N VAL A 78 -7.50 6.27 19.01
CA VAL A 78 -8.50 6.57 17.98
C VAL A 78 -7.84 6.77 16.62
N GLN A 79 -6.75 7.55 16.55
CA GLN A 79 -5.99 7.75 15.30
C GLN A 79 -5.43 6.44 14.74
N LEU A 80 -4.84 5.59 15.58
CA LEU A 80 -4.35 4.29 15.16
C LEU A 80 -5.46 3.38 14.63
N GLN A 81 -6.65 3.43 15.24
CA GLN A 81 -7.80 2.66 14.76
C GLN A 81 -8.29 3.18 13.41
N GLU A 82 -8.28 4.49 13.18
CA GLU A 82 -8.60 5.08 11.88
C GLU A 82 -7.59 4.67 10.81
N GLU A 83 -6.29 4.69 11.11
CA GLU A 83 -5.23 4.24 10.20
C GLU A 83 -5.36 2.76 9.85
N ILE A 84 -5.68 1.90 10.84
CA ILE A 84 -5.93 0.47 10.61
C ILE A 84 -7.12 0.28 9.68
N ASN A 85 -8.23 0.98 9.92
CA ASN A 85 -9.44 0.86 9.10
C ASN A 85 -9.19 1.33 7.65
N GLU A 86 -8.37 2.37 7.46
CA GLU A 86 -8.01 2.86 6.13
C GLU A 86 -7.09 1.87 5.40
N ALA A 87 -6.11 1.31 6.12
CA ALA A 87 -5.23 0.28 5.59
C ALA A 87 -6.00 -0.99 5.21
N GLU A 88 -7.00 -1.40 6.01
CA GLU A 88 -7.88 -2.53 5.73
C GLU A 88 -8.67 -2.31 4.43
N LYS A 89 -9.36 -1.17 4.29
CA LYS A 89 -10.08 -0.82 3.06
C LYS A 89 -9.16 -0.77 1.83
N SER A 90 -7.96 -0.23 1.99
CA SER A 90 -6.98 -0.19 0.90
C SER A 90 -6.53 -1.61 0.50
N ALA A 91 -6.35 -2.51 1.47
CA ALA A 91 -6.02 -3.90 1.21
C ALA A 91 -7.16 -4.65 0.52
N GLU A 92 -8.41 -4.45 0.96
CA GLU A 92 -9.60 -5.01 0.30
C GLU A 92 -9.69 -4.57 -1.17
N HIS A 93 -9.56 -3.27 -1.44
CA HIS A 93 -9.60 -2.76 -2.81
C HIS A 93 -8.44 -3.30 -3.66
N ALA A 94 -7.25 -3.47 -3.06
CA ALA A 94 -6.10 -4.08 -3.75
C ALA A 94 -6.36 -5.55 -4.08
N GLU A 95 -7.01 -6.29 -3.18
CA GLU A 95 -7.41 -7.69 -3.39
C GLU A 95 -8.44 -7.81 -4.52
N GLU A 96 -9.49 -6.97 -4.51
CA GLU A 96 -10.48 -6.92 -5.60
C GLU A 96 -9.82 -6.64 -6.96
N THR A 97 -8.89 -5.68 -6.99
CA THR A 97 -8.15 -5.33 -8.22
C THR A 97 -7.27 -6.48 -8.68
N MET A 98 -6.60 -7.16 -7.74
CA MET A 98 -5.78 -8.34 -8.04
C MET A 98 -6.62 -9.47 -8.63
N LEU A 99 -7.79 -9.76 -8.07
CA LEU A 99 -8.70 -10.79 -8.57
C LEU A 99 -9.24 -10.44 -9.97
N SER A 100 -9.60 -9.17 -10.21
CA SER A 100 -10.01 -8.70 -11.53
C SER A 100 -8.89 -8.88 -12.56
N LEU A 101 -7.67 -8.47 -12.25
CA LEU A 101 -6.53 -8.61 -13.15
C LEU A 101 -6.18 -10.08 -13.42
N GLN A 102 -6.30 -10.96 -12.43
CA GLN A 102 -6.14 -12.40 -12.63
C GLN A 102 -7.16 -12.96 -13.61
N HIS A 103 -8.42 -12.53 -13.50
CA HIS A 103 -9.47 -12.91 -14.43
C HIS A 103 -9.16 -12.42 -15.86
N ASP A 104 -8.77 -11.15 -16.02
CA ASP A 104 -8.42 -10.57 -17.31
C ASP A 104 -7.24 -11.31 -17.97
N ILE A 105 -6.20 -11.64 -17.19
CA ILE A 105 -5.07 -12.43 -17.67
C ILE A 105 -5.52 -13.81 -18.15
N GLN A 106 -6.43 -14.48 -17.43
CA GLN A 106 -6.96 -15.78 -17.84
C GLN A 106 -7.75 -15.69 -19.15
N VAL A 107 -8.58 -14.65 -19.29
CA VAL A 107 -9.35 -14.40 -20.52
C VAL A 107 -8.41 -14.13 -21.69
N LEU A 108 -7.45 -13.21 -21.53
CA LEU A 108 -6.46 -12.88 -22.57
C LEU A 108 -5.62 -14.10 -22.98
N LYS A 109 -5.25 -14.95 -22.02
CA LYS A 109 -4.53 -16.19 -22.30
C LYS A 109 -5.35 -17.14 -23.18
N SER A 110 -6.65 -17.29 -22.90
CA SER A 110 -7.53 -18.11 -23.74
C SER A 110 -7.72 -17.53 -25.14
N GLN A 111 -7.86 -16.20 -25.26
CA GLN A 111 -7.95 -15.52 -26.56
C GLN A 111 -6.67 -15.68 -27.37
N LEU A 112 -5.51 -15.50 -26.74
CA LEU A 112 -4.21 -15.70 -27.38
C LEU A 112 -4.06 -17.14 -27.90
N GLU A 113 -4.45 -18.14 -27.10
CA GLU A 113 -4.40 -19.54 -27.52
C GLU A 113 -5.29 -19.80 -28.75
N GLU A 114 -6.48 -19.22 -28.80
CA GLU A 114 -7.38 -19.32 -29.96
C GLU A 114 -6.81 -18.61 -31.20
N GLU A 115 -6.25 -17.41 -31.05
CA GLU A 115 -5.61 -16.69 -32.17
C GLU A 115 -4.36 -17.42 -32.67
N GLU A 116 -3.55 -17.99 -31.78
CA GLU A 116 -2.42 -18.85 -32.18
C GLU A 116 -2.89 -20.09 -32.93
N LYS A 117 -3.98 -20.74 -32.51
CA LYS A 117 -4.57 -21.87 -33.26
C LYS A 117 -5.05 -21.44 -34.64
N LYS A 118 -5.69 -20.29 -34.78
CA LYS A 118 -6.12 -19.74 -36.08
C LYS A 118 -4.93 -19.43 -36.97
N ALA A 119 -3.92 -18.77 -36.43
CA ALA A 119 -2.68 -18.46 -37.16
C ALA A 119 -1.99 -19.74 -37.63
N ARG A 120 -1.84 -20.75 -36.76
CA ARG A 120 -1.26 -22.05 -37.12
C ARG A 120 -2.03 -22.75 -38.25
N LYS A 121 -3.37 -22.70 -38.25
CA LYS A 121 -4.19 -23.23 -39.35
C LYS A 121 -3.91 -22.49 -40.67
N LEU A 122 -3.86 -21.16 -40.65
CA LEU A 122 -3.49 -20.36 -41.83
C LEU A 122 -2.09 -20.70 -42.35
N PHE A 123 -1.12 -20.90 -41.43
CA PHE A 123 0.24 -21.28 -41.80
C PHE A 123 0.31 -22.71 -42.35
N TRP A 124 -0.42 -23.67 -41.82
CA TRP A 124 -0.51 -25.03 -42.39
C TRP A 124 -1.21 -25.06 -43.75
N ASP A 125 -2.26 -24.26 -43.94
CA ASP A 125 -2.88 -24.06 -45.26
C ASP A 125 -1.90 -23.37 -46.25
N SER A 126 -0.91 -22.62 -45.75
CA SER A 126 0.13 -21.97 -46.55
C SER A 126 1.36 -22.85 -46.78
N GLU A 127 1.72 -23.77 -45.88
CA GLU A 127 2.81 -24.74 -46.09
C GLU A 127 2.37 -25.86 -47.05
N THR A 128 1.08 -26.21 -47.03
CA THR A 128 0.51 -27.10 -48.05
C THR A 128 0.29 -26.39 -49.40
N LYS A 129 0.16 -25.07 -49.39
CA LYS A 129 0.37 -24.20 -50.55
C LYS A 129 1.81 -23.70 -50.58
N GLU A 130 2.77 -24.63 -50.65
CA GLU A 130 3.93 -24.42 -51.51
C GLU A 130 3.38 -23.71 -52.75
N LEU A 131 3.81 -22.47 -53.03
CA LEU A 131 3.30 -21.70 -54.15
C LEU A 131 3.22 -22.68 -55.32
N HIS A 132 2.01 -23.12 -55.68
CA HIS A 132 1.80 -24.05 -56.78
C HIS A 132 1.99 -23.21 -58.03
N LEU A 133 3.21 -22.70 -58.19
CA LEU A 133 3.73 -22.19 -59.42
C LEU A 133 3.62 -23.39 -60.34
N PRO A 134 2.90 -23.26 -61.46
CA PRO A 134 2.91 -24.29 -62.47
C PRO A 134 4.37 -24.62 -62.74
N GLU A 135 4.73 -25.91 -62.67
CA GLU A 135 6.08 -26.32 -63.06
C GLU A 135 6.35 -25.73 -64.44
N LEU A 136 7.39 -24.89 -64.54
CA LEU A 136 7.74 -24.28 -65.82
C LEU A 136 7.99 -25.44 -66.80
N PRO A 137 7.39 -25.39 -68.01
CA PRO A 137 7.57 -26.46 -68.98
C PRO A 137 9.06 -26.72 -69.17
N LYS A 138 9.48 -27.99 -69.11
CA LYS A 138 10.90 -28.39 -69.29
C LYS A 138 11.51 -27.85 -70.59
N CYS A 139 10.67 -27.56 -71.58
CA CYS A 139 11.02 -26.88 -72.83
C CYS A 139 11.71 -25.52 -72.61
N SER A 140 11.35 -24.80 -71.54
CA SER A 140 11.94 -23.49 -71.22
C SER A 140 13.36 -23.60 -70.64
N LEU A 141 13.73 -24.78 -70.13
CA LEU A 141 15.09 -25.08 -69.61
C LEU A 141 15.95 -25.79 -70.66
N GLN A 142 15.36 -26.18 -71.79
CA GLN A 142 15.98 -26.96 -72.86
C GLN A 142 16.11 -26.18 -74.17
N ALA A 143 15.69 -24.92 -74.17
CA ALA A 143 16.02 -24.00 -75.25
C ALA A 143 17.55 -23.85 -75.30
N PRO A 144 18.19 -24.03 -76.49
CA PRO A 144 19.61 -23.76 -76.64
C PRO A 144 19.90 -22.38 -76.08
N THR A 145 20.99 -22.26 -75.34
CA THR A 145 21.40 -20.93 -74.89
C THR A 145 21.67 -20.05 -76.10
N LEU A 146 21.43 -18.74 -75.99
CA LEU A 146 21.64 -17.81 -77.10
C LEU A 146 23.09 -17.89 -77.63
N GLN A 147 24.04 -18.27 -76.77
CA GLN A 147 25.42 -18.59 -77.16
C GLN A 147 25.53 -19.82 -78.09
N GLU A 148 24.80 -20.91 -77.82
CA GLU A 148 24.77 -22.10 -78.68
C GLU A 148 24.07 -21.81 -80.02
N GLU A 149 23.04 -20.96 -80.01
CA GLU A 149 22.31 -20.58 -81.22
C GLU A 149 23.17 -19.71 -82.15
N ILE A 150 23.94 -18.76 -81.59
CA ILE A 150 24.93 -17.95 -82.33
C ILE A 150 26.02 -18.84 -82.96
N LEU A 151 26.42 -19.90 -82.27
CA LEU A 151 27.38 -20.88 -82.80
C LEU A 151 26.80 -21.76 -83.93
N MET A 152 25.48 -21.82 -84.11
CA MET A 152 24.88 -22.56 -85.24
C MET A 152 24.70 -21.71 -86.51
N VAL A 153 24.98 -20.40 -86.48
CA VAL A 153 24.81 -19.50 -87.62
C VAL A 153 25.93 -19.71 -88.66
N LYS A 154 25.58 -19.91 -89.94
CA LYS A 154 26.53 -20.24 -91.02
C LYS A 154 27.63 -19.18 -91.29
N ASN A 155 27.45 -17.93 -90.84
CA ASN A 155 28.37 -16.81 -91.05
C ASN A 155 28.92 -16.26 -89.72
N GLN A 156 29.39 -17.15 -88.83
CA GLN A 156 29.93 -16.78 -87.52
C GLN A 156 30.98 -15.66 -87.58
N LYS A 157 31.89 -15.73 -88.55
CA LYS A 157 33.02 -14.79 -88.62
C LYS A 157 32.57 -13.38 -88.98
N GLY A 158 31.65 -13.23 -89.95
CA GLY A 158 31.09 -11.93 -90.31
C GLY A 158 30.27 -11.32 -89.17
N LEU A 159 29.46 -12.14 -88.47
CA LEU A 159 28.68 -11.67 -87.32
C LEU A 159 29.58 -11.21 -86.15
N LEU A 160 30.69 -11.91 -85.90
CA LEU A 160 31.65 -11.53 -84.85
C LEU A 160 32.40 -10.25 -85.21
N GLU A 161 32.76 -10.08 -86.48
CA GLU A 161 33.36 -8.84 -86.99
C GLU A 161 32.38 -7.67 -86.83
N ASP A 162 31.12 -7.83 -87.25
CA ASP A 162 30.06 -6.83 -87.13
C ASP A 162 29.75 -6.47 -85.67
N MET A 163 29.69 -7.46 -84.77
CA MET A 163 29.55 -7.22 -83.33
C MET A 163 30.72 -6.41 -82.77
N ASN A 164 31.94 -6.71 -83.20
CA ASN A 164 33.14 -5.98 -82.76
C ASN A 164 33.13 -4.53 -83.28
N THR A 165 32.71 -4.29 -84.53
CA THR A 165 32.53 -2.93 -85.06
C THR A 165 31.45 -2.16 -84.33
N ILE A 166 30.33 -2.80 -83.99
CA ILE A 166 29.24 -2.17 -83.22
C ILE A 166 29.71 -1.84 -81.79
N GLN A 167 30.43 -2.75 -81.12
CA GLN A 167 30.96 -2.52 -79.78
C GLN A 167 32.02 -1.40 -79.75
N GLN A 168 32.80 -1.25 -80.81
CA GLN A 168 33.79 -0.18 -80.96
C GLN A 168 33.19 1.13 -81.48
N SER A 169 31.91 1.15 -81.86
CA SER A 169 31.24 2.35 -82.39
C SER A 169 31.15 3.46 -81.33
N ALA A 170 31.09 4.71 -81.79
CA ALA A 170 30.95 5.86 -80.90
C ALA A 170 29.62 5.82 -80.12
N ASP A 171 28.55 5.36 -80.77
CA ASP A 171 27.21 5.28 -80.19
C ASP A 171 27.15 4.28 -79.03
N MET A 172 27.81 3.12 -79.18
CA MET A 172 27.86 2.10 -78.14
C MET A 172 28.73 2.53 -76.95
N ARG A 173 29.86 3.21 -77.21
CA ARG A 173 30.67 3.83 -76.15
C ARG A 173 29.90 4.89 -75.38
N ASN A 174 29.11 5.70 -76.07
CA ASN A 174 28.25 6.70 -75.44
C ASN A 174 27.21 6.02 -74.54
N MET A 175 26.53 4.97 -75.00
CA MET A 175 25.59 4.20 -74.17
C MET A 175 26.24 3.57 -72.93
N LEU A 176 27.43 2.97 -73.04
CA LEU A 176 28.16 2.40 -71.90
C LEU A 176 28.63 3.45 -70.88
N THR A 177 28.73 4.72 -71.28
CA THR A 177 29.09 5.81 -70.37
C THR A 177 27.90 6.27 -69.51
N PHE A 178 26.66 5.92 -69.88
CA PHE A 178 25.43 6.23 -69.14
C PHE A 178 24.99 5.12 -68.16
N ILE A 179 25.70 3.99 -68.11
CA ILE A 179 25.51 2.89 -67.14
C ILE A 179 26.57 3.03 -66.06
#